data_AF-A0A087TCE0-F1
#
_entry.id   AF-A0A087TCE0-F1
#
_cell.length_a   1.000
_cell.length_b   1.000
_cell.length_c   1.000
_cell.angle_alpha   90.00
_cell.angle_beta   90.00
_cell.angle_gamma   90.00
#
_symmetry.space_group_name_H-M   'P 1'
#
loop_
_entity.id
_entity.type
_entity.pdbx_description
1 polymer ?
#
loop_
_entity_poly.entity_id
_entity_poly.type
_entity_poly.pdbx_seq_one_letter_code
_entity_poly.pdbx_strand_id
1 'polypeptide(L)'
;MVKLDVSRFRYLSKEHFRALEAIETGMRNHEFVPGPLIASIASLRHGGCHKILKDLTSYGYASYERGKRFDGYRLTYGGYDYLALKALTSRNIIASVGNQVGTGKESDVYLVANEDNKEMILKLHRLGRVSFRKIKEKRDYHKHRNSTSWLYLSRLAAVKEFAFMKALYDYEFPVPKPVDFNRHAVVMEVVKGYPLYQIHEVEDVPALYDELMNIIVRLANYGLIHCDFNEFNIILDEDDQPTLIDFPQMVSTSHPNAEGYFERDVTCIRTFFQKRFAYESESFPSFTDI
;
A
#
# COMPACT_ATOMS: atom_id res chain seq x y z
N MET A 1 -5.21 9.39 -14.96
CA MET A 1 -5.20 8.62 -13.69
C MET A 1 -5.13 7.15 -14.08
N VAL A 2 -4.09 6.42 -13.68
CA VAL A 2 -3.92 5.01 -14.09
C VAL A 2 -4.76 4.15 -13.15
N LYS A 3 -5.89 3.64 -13.65
CA LYS A 3 -6.64 2.55 -12.99
C LYS A 3 -6.00 1.22 -13.37
N LEU A 4 -6.12 0.21 -12.51
CA LEU A 4 -5.66 -1.13 -12.83
C LEU A 4 -6.50 -1.69 -13.98
N ASP A 5 -5.86 -2.08 -15.09
CA ASP A 5 -6.50 -2.76 -16.22
C ASP A 5 -5.92 -4.17 -16.37
N VAL A 6 -6.65 -5.15 -15.80
CA VAL A 6 -6.29 -6.58 -15.87
C VAL A 6 -6.70 -7.23 -17.19
N SER A 7 -7.56 -6.59 -17.98
CA SER A 7 -8.12 -7.17 -19.22
C SER A 7 -7.05 -7.44 -20.28
N ARG A 8 -5.94 -6.69 -20.20
CA ARG A 8 -4.81 -6.79 -21.12
C ARG A 8 -3.77 -7.84 -20.71
N PHE A 9 -3.87 -8.39 -19.50
CA PHE A 9 -2.88 -9.34 -18.97
C PHE A 9 -2.80 -10.61 -19.81
N ARG A 10 -3.94 -11.04 -20.39
CA ARG A 10 -4.02 -12.20 -21.28
C ARG A 10 -3.23 -12.09 -22.58
N TYR A 11 -2.85 -10.88 -23.00
CA TYR A 11 -2.06 -10.67 -24.22
C TYR A 11 -0.54 -10.69 -23.97
N LEU A 12 -0.10 -10.75 -22.71
CA LEU A 12 1.31 -10.74 -22.36
C LEU A 12 1.90 -12.16 -22.33
N SER A 13 2.94 -12.38 -23.13
CA SER A 13 3.68 -13.64 -23.15
C SER A 13 4.71 -13.73 -22.01
N LYS A 14 5.32 -14.91 -21.83
CA LYS A 14 6.45 -15.11 -20.90
C LYS A 14 7.62 -14.17 -21.18
N GLU A 15 7.86 -13.82 -22.46
CA GLU A 15 8.93 -12.92 -22.85
C GLU A 15 8.65 -11.47 -22.46
N HIS A 16 7.38 -11.03 -22.50
CA HIS A 16 6.97 -9.72 -21.99
C HIS A 16 7.24 -9.60 -20.50
N PHE A 17 6.94 -10.67 -19.74
CA PHE A 17 7.21 -10.71 -18.30
C PHE A 17 8.71 -10.62 -18.01
N ARG A 18 9.54 -11.42 -18.69
CA ARG A 18 11.01 -11.36 -18.56
C ARG A 18 11.57 -9.98 -18.90
N ALA A 19 11.03 -9.31 -19.93
CA ALA A 19 11.42 -7.95 -20.28
C ALA A 19 11.06 -6.94 -19.17
N LEU A 20 9.88 -7.04 -18.56
CA LEU A 20 9.49 -6.18 -17.44
C LEU A 20 10.36 -6.42 -16.20
N GLU A 21 10.67 -7.67 -15.85
CA GLU A 21 11.60 -8.01 -14.76
C GLU A 21 13.02 -7.49 -15.03
N ALA A 22 13.47 -7.56 -16.29
CA ALA A 22 14.75 -7.01 -16.69
C ALA A 22 14.79 -5.47 -16.57
N ILE A 23 13.70 -4.77 -16.90
CA ILE A 23 13.58 -3.33 -16.66
C ILE A 23 13.62 -3.06 -15.14
N GLU A 24 12.84 -3.77 -14.33
CA GLU A 24 12.86 -3.60 -12.86
C GLU A 24 14.26 -3.78 -12.28
N THR A 25 14.96 -4.82 -12.73
CA THR A 25 16.32 -5.14 -12.29
C THR A 25 17.31 -4.04 -12.71
N GLY A 26 17.23 -3.58 -13.96
CA GLY A 26 18.07 -2.49 -14.46
C GLY A 26 17.82 -1.16 -13.74
N MET A 27 16.58 -0.89 -13.30
CA MET A 27 16.21 0.33 -12.59
C MET A 27 16.87 0.50 -11.22
N ARG A 28 17.53 -0.55 -10.69
CA ARG A 28 18.33 -0.44 -9.45
C ARG A 28 19.54 0.47 -9.62
N ASN A 29 20.13 0.45 -10.81
CA ASN A 29 21.40 1.15 -11.10
C ASN A 29 21.27 2.21 -12.20
N HIS A 30 20.14 2.21 -12.94
CA HIS A 30 19.91 3.11 -14.06
C HIS A 30 18.58 3.84 -13.92
N GLU A 31 18.57 5.16 -14.16
CA GLU A 31 17.33 5.94 -14.23
C GLU A 31 16.45 5.50 -15.41
N PHE A 32 17.08 5.27 -16.57
CA PHE A 32 16.48 4.65 -17.75
C PHE A 32 17.33 3.46 -18.20
N VAL A 33 16.69 2.31 -18.41
CA VAL A 33 17.37 1.05 -18.74
C VAL A 33 17.52 0.92 -20.26
N PRO A 34 18.74 0.85 -20.82
CA PRO A 34 18.92 0.72 -22.27
C PRO A 34 18.35 -0.58 -22.83
N GLY A 35 17.79 -0.53 -24.04
CA GLY A 35 17.24 -1.71 -24.74
C GLY A 35 18.21 -2.90 -24.84
N PRO A 36 19.50 -2.71 -25.19
CA PRO A 36 20.48 -3.80 -25.22
C PRO A 36 20.70 -4.45 -23.85
N LEU A 37 20.67 -3.65 -22.77
CA LEU A 37 20.80 -4.17 -21.41
C LEU A 37 19.57 -5.01 -21.04
N ILE A 38 18.37 -4.55 -21.40
CA ILE A 38 17.13 -5.33 -21.19
C ILE A 38 17.18 -6.65 -21.96
N ALA A 39 17.62 -6.65 -23.22
CA ALA A 39 17.75 -7.86 -24.02
C ALA A 39 18.71 -8.87 -23.37
N SER A 40 19.83 -8.38 -22.82
CA SER A 40 20.83 -9.18 -22.12
C SER A 40 20.27 -9.81 -20.84
N ILE A 41 19.69 -8.99 -19.94
CA ILE A 41 19.13 -9.45 -18.66
C ILE A 41 17.96 -10.42 -18.91
N ALA A 42 17.07 -10.10 -19.85
CA ALA A 42 15.91 -10.93 -20.18
C ALA A 42 16.27 -12.16 -21.02
N SER A 43 17.53 -12.30 -21.46
CA SER A 43 18.01 -13.32 -22.42
C SER A 43 17.09 -13.47 -23.65
N LEU A 44 16.68 -12.34 -24.21
CA LEU A 44 15.84 -12.29 -25.41
C LEU A 44 16.70 -12.29 -26.67
N ARG A 45 16.25 -12.98 -27.73
CA ARG A 45 16.91 -12.87 -29.05
C ARG A 45 16.85 -11.41 -29.51
N HIS A 46 17.96 -10.86 -29.99
CA HIS A 46 18.11 -9.43 -30.27
C HIS A 46 16.96 -8.83 -31.12
N GLY A 47 16.46 -9.55 -32.14
CA GLY A 47 15.35 -9.07 -32.97
C GLY A 47 13.97 -9.07 -32.29
N GLY A 48 13.73 -9.95 -31.31
CA GLY A 48 12.45 -10.06 -30.60
C GLY A 48 12.27 -8.99 -29.52
N CYS A 49 13.37 -8.53 -28.91
CA CYS A 49 13.34 -7.57 -27.81
C CYS A 49 12.69 -6.23 -28.23
N HIS A 50 12.99 -5.72 -29.42
CA HIS A 50 12.42 -4.45 -29.88
C HIS A 50 10.88 -4.50 -30.02
N LYS A 51 10.35 -5.62 -30.55
CA LYS A 51 8.90 -5.83 -30.66
C LYS A 51 8.25 -5.86 -29.27
N ILE A 52 8.81 -6.65 -28.35
CA ILE A 52 8.30 -6.75 -26.96
C ILE A 52 8.30 -5.38 -26.27
N LEU A 53 9.39 -4.61 -26.40
CA LEU A 53 9.48 -3.28 -25.80
C LEU A 53 8.49 -2.28 -26.41
N LYS A 54 8.22 -2.40 -27.72
CA LYS A 54 7.16 -1.63 -28.39
C LYS A 54 5.77 -2.02 -27.87
N ASP A 55 5.51 -3.31 -27.70
CA ASP A 55 4.24 -3.81 -27.17
C ASP A 55 4.04 -3.30 -25.74
N LEU A 56 5.04 -3.45 -24.86
CA LEU A 56 5.01 -2.97 -23.47
C LEU A 56 4.80 -1.46 -23.35
N THR A 57 5.38 -0.65 -24.25
CA THR A 57 5.15 0.79 -24.26
C THR A 57 3.76 1.14 -24.79
N SER A 58 3.29 0.46 -25.83
CA SER A 58 1.94 0.65 -26.37
C SER A 58 0.84 0.30 -25.36
N TYR A 59 1.09 -0.70 -24.51
CA TYR A 59 0.17 -1.10 -23.44
C TYR A 59 0.30 -0.24 -22.18
N GLY A 60 1.32 0.63 -22.12
CA GLY A 60 1.56 1.50 -20.98
C GLY A 60 2.18 0.80 -19.77
N TYR A 61 2.82 -0.37 -19.94
CA TYR A 61 3.54 -1.10 -18.89
C TYR A 61 4.99 -0.61 -18.72
N ALA A 62 5.57 -0.09 -19.81
CA ALA A 62 6.85 0.61 -19.79
C ALA A 62 6.70 1.96 -20.47
N SER A 63 7.62 2.89 -20.18
CA SER A 63 7.76 4.14 -20.93
C SER A 63 9.16 4.24 -21.48
N TYR A 64 9.28 4.66 -22.75
CA TYR A 64 10.56 5.01 -23.35
C TYR A 64 10.81 6.50 -23.13
N GLU A 65 11.99 6.82 -22.60
CA GLU A 65 12.37 8.19 -22.26
C GLU A 65 13.72 8.51 -22.92
N ARG A 66 13.83 9.74 -23.44
CA ARG A 66 15.07 10.26 -23.99
C ARG A 66 15.81 11.05 -22.91
N GLY A 67 16.87 10.48 -22.38
CA GLY A 67 17.67 11.12 -21.33
C GLY A 67 18.70 12.09 -21.90
N LYS A 68 19.32 12.89 -21.02
CA LYS A 68 20.41 13.80 -21.43
C LYS A 68 21.68 13.06 -21.86
N ARG A 69 21.90 11.85 -21.32
CA ARG A 69 23.11 11.03 -21.56
C ARG A 69 22.79 9.69 -22.20
N PHE A 70 21.67 9.07 -21.82
CA PHE A 70 21.26 7.77 -22.32
C PHE A 70 19.74 7.72 -22.48
N ASP A 71 19.29 7.14 -23.57
CA ASP A 71 17.90 6.77 -23.78
C ASP A 71 17.63 5.39 -23.20
N GLY A 72 16.40 5.16 -22.75
CA GLY A 72 16.03 3.86 -22.23
C GLY A 72 14.59 3.74 -21.82
N TYR A 73 14.30 2.63 -21.15
CA TYR A 73 12.97 2.28 -20.68
C TYR A 73 12.91 2.36 -19.16
N ARG A 74 11.74 2.70 -18.64
CA ARG A 74 11.42 2.59 -17.22
C ARG A 74 10.04 1.97 -17.04
N LEU A 75 9.84 1.31 -15.91
CA LEU A 75 8.52 0.79 -15.54
C LEU A 75 7.55 1.95 -15.27
N THR A 76 6.32 1.74 -15.70
CA THR A 76 5.18 2.53 -15.23
C THR A 76 4.56 1.85 -14.01
N TYR A 77 3.61 2.52 -13.37
CA TYR A 77 2.78 1.90 -12.34
C TYR A 77 2.04 0.66 -12.86
N GLY A 78 1.49 0.71 -14.08
CA GLY A 78 0.81 -0.45 -14.66
C GLY A 78 1.73 -1.65 -14.86
N GLY A 79 2.99 -1.42 -15.28
CA GLY A 79 3.97 -2.50 -15.42
C GLY A 79 4.34 -3.09 -14.06
N TYR A 80 4.45 -2.23 -13.04
CA TYR A 80 4.72 -2.65 -11.67
C TYR A 80 3.57 -3.46 -11.07
N ASP A 81 2.32 -3.04 -11.32
CA ASP A 81 1.11 -3.78 -10.94
C ASP A 81 1.08 -5.17 -11.57
N TYR A 82 1.37 -5.24 -12.87
CA TYR A 82 1.41 -6.50 -13.59
C TYR A 82 2.45 -7.46 -13.00
N LEU A 83 3.65 -6.97 -12.70
CA LEU A 83 4.69 -7.78 -12.08
C LEU A 83 4.27 -8.31 -10.69
N ALA A 84 3.63 -7.47 -9.87
CA ALA A 84 3.14 -7.85 -8.55
C ALA A 84 2.04 -8.92 -8.65
N LEU A 85 1.02 -8.67 -9.48
CA LEU A 85 -0.10 -9.58 -9.71
C LEU A 85 0.36 -10.91 -10.31
N LYS A 86 1.28 -10.89 -11.29
CA LYS A 86 1.81 -12.12 -11.87
C LYS A 86 2.51 -13.00 -10.83
N ALA A 87 3.25 -12.39 -9.91
CA ALA A 87 3.89 -13.12 -8.81
C ALA A 87 2.86 -13.71 -7.85
N LEU A 88 1.84 -12.93 -7.45
CA LEU A 88 0.77 -13.41 -6.55
C LEU A 88 -0.07 -14.53 -7.19
N THR A 89 -0.37 -14.45 -8.49
CA THR A 89 -1.03 -15.54 -9.23
C THR A 89 -0.14 -16.77 -9.35
N SER A 90 1.18 -16.62 -9.57
CA SER A 90 2.09 -17.77 -9.64
C SER A 90 2.25 -18.52 -8.31
N ARG A 91 1.90 -17.88 -7.20
CA ARG A 91 1.85 -18.46 -5.84
C ARG A 91 0.45 -18.97 -5.47
N ASN A 92 -0.50 -18.97 -6.40
CA ASN A 92 -1.90 -19.34 -6.20
C ASN A 92 -2.62 -18.49 -5.13
N ILE A 93 -2.15 -17.26 -4.88
CA ILE A 93 -2.81 -16.33 -3.95
C ILE A 93 -4.00 -15.64 -4.62
N ILE A 94 -3.87 -15.25 -5.89
CA ILE A 94 -4.92 -14.53 -6.63
C ILE A 94 -5.21 -15.25 -7.94
N ALA A 95 -6.47 -15.65 -8.12
CA ALA A 95 -7.01 -16.21 -9.36
C ALA A 95 -7.82 -15.17 -10.14
N SER A 96 -8.54 -14.27 -9.46
CA SER A 96 -9.36 -13.23 -10.11
C SER A 96 -9.26 -11.88 -9.39
N VAL A 97 -9.48 -10.81 -10.14
CA VAL A 97 -9.54 -9.43 -9.63
C VAL A 97 -10.95 -8.90 -9.89
N GLY A 98 -11.63 -8.53 -8.80
CA GLY A 98 -12.98 -7.99 -8.80
C GLY A 98 -13.02 -6.48 -8.79
N ASN A 99 -14.06 -5.94 -8.16
CA ASN A 99 -14.32 -4.50 -8.12
C ASN A 99 -13.29 -3.74 -7.28
N GLN A 100 -13.07 -2.48 -7.66
CA GLN A 100 -12.32 -1.55 -6.83
C GLN A 100 -13.20 -1.12 -5.65
N VAL A 101 -12.77 -1.43 -4.43
CA VAL A 101 -13.51 -1.12 -3.20
C VAL A 101 -13.08 0.22 -2.58
N GLY A 102 -11.86 0.67 -2.89
CA GLY A 102 -11.33 1.92 -2.36
C GLY A 102 -10.33 2.59 -3.30
N THR A 103 -10.37 3.93 -3.37
CA THR A 103 -9.35 4.75 -4.03
C THR A 103 -8.86 5.80 -3.05
N GLY A 104 -7.65 5.62 -2.54
CA GLY A 104 -7.00 6.55 -1.63
C GLY A 104 -6.06 7.52 -2.35
N LYS A 105 -5.56 8.49 -1.57
CA LYS A 105 -4.46 9.40 -2.00
C LYS A 105 -3.17 8.62 -2.24
N GLU A 106 -2.97 7.53 -1.52
CA GLU A 106 -1.69 6.79 -1.46
C GLU A 106 -1.82 5.30 -1.77
N SER A 107 -3.04 4.81 -2.03
CA SER A 107 -3.29 3.40 -2.34
C SER A 107 -4.55 3.21 -3.20
N ASP A 108 -4.62 2.07 -3.89
CA ASP A 108 -5.85 1.55 -4.48
C ASP A 108 -6.17 0.21 -3.83
N VAL A 109 -7.45 -0.04 -3.54
CA VAL A 109 -7.91 -1.25 -2.86
C VAL A 109 -8.90 -1.98 -3.77
N TYR A 110 -8.65 -3.26 -4.03
CA TYR A 110 -9.45 -4.12 -4.90
C TYR A 110 -9.88 -5.38 -4.16
N LEU A 111 -11.09 -5.84 -4.45
CA LEU A 111 -11.52 -7.19 -4.10
C LEU A 111 -10.81 -8.18 -5.03
N VAL A 112 -10.29 -9.27 -4.50
CA VAL A 112 -9.68 -10.37 -5.26
C VAL A 112 -10.14 -11.71 -4.71
N ALA A 113 -10.04 -12.77 -5.51
CA ALA A 113 -10.36 -14.12 -5.04
C ALA A 113 -9.28 -15.12 -5.47
N ASN A 114 -9.10 -16.17 -4.67
CA ASN A 114 -8.26 -17.32 -5.00
C ASN A 114 -9.04 -18.38 -5.82
N GLU A 115 -8.43 -19.53 -6.10
CA GLU A 115 -9.06 -20.62 -6.86
C GLU A 115 -10.27 -21.25 -6.14
N ASP A 116 -10.31 -21.17 -4.80
CA ASP A 116 -11.42 -21.65 -3.97
C ASP A 116 -12.58 -20.65 -3.86
N ASN A 117 -12.54 -19.54 -4.60
CA ASN A 117 -13.47 -18.41 -4.49
C ASN A 117 -13.46 -17.72 -3.11
N LYS A 118 -12.39 -17.87 -2.32
CA LYS A 118 -12.22 -17.10 -1.09
C LYS A 118 -11.88 -15.65 -1.44
N GLU A 119 -12.76 -14.74 -1.03
CA GLU A 119 -12.56 -13.30 -1.20
C GLU A 119 -11.49 -12.75 -0.24
N MET A 120 -10.68 -11.83 -0.77
CA MET A 120 -9.58 -11.14 -0.09
C MET A 120 -9.46 -9.71 -0.60
N ILE A 121 -8.67 -8.90 0.10
CA ILE A 121 -8.34 -7.54 -0.30
C ILE A 121 -6.92 -7.49 -0.89
N LEU A 122 -6.80 -6.86 -2.05
CA LEU A 122 -5.53 -6.44 -2.65
C LEU A 122 -5.38 -4.92 -2.50
N LYS A 123 -4.39 -4.49 -1.72
CA LYS A 123 -3.99 -3.09 -1.58
C LYS A 123 -2.72 -2.82 -2.40
N LEU A 124 -2.81 -1.92 -3.37
CA LEU A 124 -1.69 -1.44 -4.19
C LEU A 124 -1.24 -0.06 -3.71
N HIS A 125 0.01 0.07 -3.28
CA HIS A 125 0.56 1.36 -2.84
C HIS A 125 0.94 2.26 -4.01
N ARG A 126 0.63 3.56 -3.88
CA ARG A 126 0.67 4.59 -4.93
C ARG A 126 1.31 5.89 -4.44
N LEU A 127 2.50 5.82 -3.86
CA LEU A 127 3.19 7.03 -3.40
C LEU A 127 3.47 7.98 -4.56
N GLY A 128 3.34 9.28 -4.33
CA GLY A 128 3.56 10.30 -5.37
C GLY A 128 2.37 10.57 -6.30
N ARG A 129 1.21 9.95 -6.07
CA ARG A 129 -0.04 10.19 -6.83
C ARG A 129 -0.50 11.66 -6.78
N VAL A 130 -0.44 12.29 -5.60
CA VAL A 130 -0.94 13.66 -5.36
C VAL A 130 0.07 14.76 -5.73
N SER A 131 1.36 14.44 -5.82
CA SER A 131 2.43 15.43 -5.95
C SER A 131 2.75 15.86 -7.38
N PHE A 132 2.10 15.32 -8.41
CA PHE A 132 2.34 15.74 -9.81
C PHE A 132 2.10 17.24 -10.07
N ARG A 133 1.20 17.90 -9.32
CA ARG A 133 0.98 19.37 -9.46
C ARG A 133 2.07 20.23 -8.83
N LYS A 134 2.74 19.78 -7.76
CA LYS A 134 3.83 20.54 -7.08
C LYS A 134 5.25 20.18 -7.56
N ILE A 135 5.40 19.10 -8.34
CA ILE A 135 6.72 18.65 -8.85
C ILE A 135 7.25 19.54 -9.98
N LYS A 136 6.39 20.24 -10.73
CA LYS A 136 6.84 21.13 -11.81
C LYS A 136 7.66 22.32 -11.30
N GLU A 137 7.45 22.74 -10.06
CA GLU A 137 8.15 23.87 -9.43
C GLU A 137 9.46 23.48 -8.71
N LYS A 138 9.68 22.20 -8.39
CA LYS A 138 10.86 21.74 -7.63
C LYS A 138 11.93 21.01 -8.46
N ARG A 139 11.80 21.00 -9.79
CA ARG A 139 12.71 20.27 -10.69
C ARG A 139 14.14 20.82 -10.76
N ASP A 140 14.44 21.96 -10.14
CA ASP A 140 15.79 22.57 -10.17
C ASP A 140 16.71 22.27 -8.98
N TYR A 141 16.27 21.52 -7.95
CA TYR A 141 17.02 21.48 -6.67
C TYR A 141 17.68 20.15 -6.25
N HIS A 142 17.54 19.05 -6.97
CA HIS A 142 18.12 17.76 -6.53
C HIS A 142 19.25 17.28 -7.44
N LYS A 143 20.46 17.83 -7.23
CA LYS A 143 21.69 17.45 -7.93
C LYS A 143 22.58 16.42 -7.21
N HIS A 144 22.27 15.93 -6.00
CA HIS A 144 23.28 15.21 -5.20
C HIS A 144 22.88 13.90 -4.51
N ARG A 145 21.67 13.36 -4.72
CA ARG A 145 21.33 11.94 -4.48
C ARG A 145 20.26 11.52 -5.49
N ASN A 146 20.45 10.37 -6.14
CA ASN A 146 19.55 9.85 -7.18
C ASN A 146 18.10 9.88 -6.67
N SER A 147 17.22 10.56 -7.40
CA SER A 147 15.78 10.64 -7.16
C SER A 147 15.21 9.27 -6.81
N THR A 148 14.89 9.01 -5.55
CA THR A 148 14.28 7.75 -5.14
C THR A 148 12.98 7.53 -5.91
N SER A 149 12.90 6.45 -6.67
CA SER A 149 11.73 6.14 -7.50
C SER A 149 10.47 5.99 -6.62
N TRP A 150 9.36 6.59 -7.03
CA TRP A 150 8.06 6.42 -6.36
C TRP A 150 7.63 4.95 -6.27
N LEU A 151 8.04 4.12 -7.24
CA LEU A 151 7.81 2.66 -7.20
C LEU A 151 8.57 2.01 -6.03
N TYR A 152 9.81 2.45 -5.81
CA TYR A 152 10.62 1.95 -4.69
C TYR A 152 10.04 2.38 -3.34
N LEU A 153 9.62 3.63 -3.20
CA LEU A 153 8.94 4.10 -1.98
C LEU A 153 7.63 3.33 -1.74
N SER A 154 6.85 3.09 -2.80
CA SER A 154 5.61 2.29 -2.70
C SER A 154 5.88 0.85 -2.28
N ARG A 155 7.00 0.26 -2.73
CA ARG A 155 7.45 -1.05 -2.25
C ARG A 155 7.81 -1.04 -0.77
N LEU A 156 8.56 -0.03 -0.30
CA LEU A 156 8.91 0.06 1.11
C LEU A 156 7.67 0.21 2.01
N ALA A 157 6.68 1.00 1.57
CA ALA A 157 5.41 1.14 2.28
C ALA A 157 4.68 -0.20 2.41
N ALA A 158 4.55 -0.96 1.32
CA ALA A 158 3.92 -2.28 1.34
C ALA A 158 4.65 -3.30 2.23
N VAL A 159 5.99 -3.31 2.19
CA VAL A 159 6.81 -4.16 3.06
C VAL A 159 6.59 -3.81 4.53
N LYS A 160 6.57 -2.52 4.85
CA LYS A 160 6.34 -2.02 6.21
C LYS A 160 4.93 -2.38 6.68
N GLU A 161 3.90 -2.13 5.87
CA GLU A 161 2.51 -2.45 6.21
C GLU A 161 2.32 -3.96 6.45
N PHE A 162 2.82 -4.82 5.56
CA PHE A 162 2.69 -6.27 5.74
C PHE A 162 3.43 -6.76 6.99
N ALA A 163 4.61 -6.22 7.29
CA ALA A 163 5.37 -6.60 8.47
C ALA A 163 4.64 -6.24 9.78
N PHE A 164 4.08 -5.02 9.86
CA PHE A 164 3.28 -4.61 11.02
C PHE A 164 1.99 -5.41 11.13
N MET A 165 1.22 -5.54 10.04
CA MET A 165 -0.01 -6.32 10.03
C MET A 165 0.24 -7.75 10.51
N LYS A 166 1.35 -8.37 10.06
CA LYS A 166 1.72 -9.70 10.51
C LYS A 166 2.06 -9.75 11.99
N ALA A 167 2.91 -8.86 12.48
CA ALA A 167 3.24 -8.82 13.89
C ALA A 167 1.98 -8.60 14.75
N LEU A 168 1.15 -7.63 14.40
CA LEU A 168 -0.09 -7.33 15.11
C LEU A 168 -1.06 -8.51 15.12
N TYR A 169 -1.23 -9.20 13.98
CA TYR A 169 -2.05 -10.40 13.89
C TYR A 169 -1.51 -11.53 14.78
N ASP A 170 -0.21 -11.78 14.76
CA ASP A 170 0.45 -12.81 15.58
C ASP A 170 0.34 -12.52 17.10
N TYR A 171 0.18 -11.24 17.48
CA TYR A 171 -0.07 -10.79 18.86
C TYR A 171 -1.55 -10.56 19.18
N GLU A 172 -2.48 -11.10 18.37
CA GLU A 172 -3.93 -11.07 18.63
C GLU A 172 -4.51 -9.64 18.74
N PHE A 173 -3.96 -8.69 17.97
CA PHE A 173 -4.63 -7.43 17.73
C PHE A 173 -5.75 -7.61 16.70
N PRO A 174 -6.83 -6.82 16.76
CA PRO A 174 -7.92 -6.90 15.79
C PRO A 174 -7.48 -6.21 14.50
N VAL A 175 -6.79 -6.97 13.65
CA VAL A 175 -6.29 -6.54 12.34
C VAL A 175 -6.63 -7.60 11.29
N PRO A 176 -6.73 -7.24 9.99
CA PRO A 176 -6.95 -8.22 8.94
C PRO A 176 -5.86 -9.30 8.95
N LYS A 177 -6.24 -10.56 8.72
CA LYS A 177 -5.26 -11.62 8.54
C LYS A 177 -4.35 -11.31 7.33
N PRO A 178 -3.02 -11.24 7.52
CA PRO A 178 -2.08 -11.09 6.42
C PRO A 178 -2.05 -12.36 5.56
N VAL A 179 -2.06 -12.23 4.23
CA VAL A 179 -2.01 -13.39 3.32
C VAL A 179 -0.67 -13.47 2.61
N ASP A 180 -0.32 -12.48 1.79
CA ASP A 180 0.97 -12.41 1.09
C ASP A 180 1.25 -10.95 0.69
N PHE A 181 2.47 -10.66 0.26
CA PHE A 181 2.82 -9.40 -0.37
C PHE A 181 3.79 -9.60 -1.53
N ASN A 182 3.73 -8.69 -2.49
CA ASN A 182 4.72 -8.63 -3.56
C ASN A 182 4.90 -7.19 -4.03
N ARG A 183 6.15 -6.70 -4.05
CA ARG A 183 6.47 -5.33 -4.48
C ARG A 183 5.67 -4.31 -3.65
N HIS A 184 4.76 -3.56 -4.27
CA HIS A 184 3.87 -2.57 -3.63
C HIS A 184 2.47 -3.11 -3.35
N ALA A 185 2.24 -4.40 -3.58
CA ALA A 185 0.97 -5.07 -3.36
C ALA A 185 0.97 -5.83 -2.04
N VAL A 186 -0.10 -5.67 -1.26
CA VAL A 186 -0.39 -6.41 -0.03
C VAL A 186 -1.73 -7.12 -0.20
N VAL A 187 -1.78 -8.41 0.12
CA VAL A 187 -3.00 -9.22 0.14
C VAL A 187 -3.35 -9.56 1.58
N MET A 188 -4.59 -9.31 1.97
CA MET A 188 -5.10 -9.52 3.32
C MET A 188 -6.55 -10.00 3.29
N GLU A 189 -7.05 -10.47 4.43
CA GLU A 189 -8.46 -10.83 4.61
C GLU A 189 -9.40 -9.65 4.35
N VAL A 190 -10.61 -9.95 3.87
CA VAL A 190 -11.70 -8.97 3.81
C VAL A 190 -12.25 -8.79 5.22
N VAL A 191 -12.16 -7.57 5.72
CA VAL A 191 -12.90 -7.16 6.93
C VAL A 191 -14.32 -6.84 6.52
N LYS A 192 -15.29 -7.56 7.10
CA LYS A 192 -16.71 -7.27 6.93
C LYS A 192 -17.10 -6.15 7.89
N GLY A 193 -17.78 -5.13 7.38
CA GLY A 193 -18.15 -3.98 8.19
C GLY A 193 -18.08 -2.68 7.42
N TYR A 194 -18.21 -1.58 8.15
CA TYR A 194 -18.13 -0.23 7.60
C TYR A 194 -17.05 0.57 8.32
N PRO A 195 -16.34 1.47 7.62
CA PRO A 195 -15.44 2.40 8.27
C PRO A 195 -16.17 3.22 9.35
N LEU A 196 -15.53 3.43 10.50
CA LEU A 196 -16.12 4.09 11.67
C LEU A 196 -16.70 5.47 11.32
N TYR A 197 -16.09 6.20 10.38
CA TYR A 197 -16.62 7.51 9.94
C TYR A 197 -18.03 7.44 9.34
N GLN A 198 -18.51 6.27 8.88
CA GLN A 198 -19.86 6.06 8.34
C GLN A 198 -20.88 5.62 9.40
N ILE A 199 -20.43 5.29 10.61
CA ILE A 199 -21.27 4.73 11.66
C ILE A 199 -21.95 5.86 12.44
N HIS A 200 -23.28 5.80 12.53
CA HIS A 200 -24.10 6.82 13.19
C HIS A 200 -24.65 6.37 14.54
N GLU A 201 -24.81 5.07 14.72
CA GLU A 201 -25.35 4.43 15.92
C GLU A 201 -24.46 3.23 16.25
N VAL A 202 -24.20 3.04 17.54
CA VAL A 202 -23.43 1.95 18.14
C VAL A 202 -24.23 1.54 19.38
N GLU A 203 -24.31 0.25 19.68
CA GLU A 203 -25.13 -0.24 20.80
C GLU A 203 -24.63 0.29 22.15
N ASP A 204 -23.30 0.23 22.35
CA ASP A 204 -22.63 0.71 23.56
C ASP A 204 -21.42 1.60 23.20
N VAL A 205 -21.69 2.90 23.09
CA VAL A 205 -20.67 3.93 22.77
C VAL A 205 -19.52 3.95 23.81
N PRO A 206 -19.79 3.96 25.13
CA PRO A 206 -18.73 3.83 26.13
C PRO A 206 -17.84 2.60 25.94
N ALA A 207 -18.43 1.41 25.73
CA ALA A 207 -17.65 0.18 25.57
C ALA A 207 -16.73 0.24 24.34
N LEU A 208 -17.25 0.70 23.20
CA LEU A 208 -16.43 0.88 22.00
C LEU A 208 -15.30 1.90 22.21
N TYR A 209 -15.58 3.01 22.89
CA TYR A 209 -14.55 4.01 23.21
C TYR A 209 -13.42 3.38 24.05
N ASP A 210 -13.77 2.66 25.11
CA ASP A 210 -12.81 2.01 25.99
C ASP A 210 -12.00 0.95 25.23
N GLU A 211 -12.64 0.19 24.34
CA GLU A 211 -11.94 -0.77 23.49
C GLU A 211 -10.91 -0.10 22.57
N LEU A 212 -11.27 0.99 21.89
CA LEU A 212 -10.34 1.74 21.04
C LEU A 212 -9.17 2.33 21.83
N MET A 213 -9.43 2.87 23.03
CA MET A 213 -8.38 3.36 23.92
C MET A 213 -7.46 2.23 24.40
N ASN A 214 -8.02 1.07 24.73
CA ASN A 214 -7.26 -0.12 25.09
C ASN A 214 -6.38 -0.61 23.93
N ILE A 215 -6.83 -0.53 22.67
CA ILE A 215 -5.99 -0.84 21.51
C ILE A 215 -4.79 0.12 21.43
N ILE A 216 -5.00 1.43 21.62
CA ILE A 216 -3.91 2.43 21.59
C ILE A 216 -2.87 2.14 22.70
N VAL A 217 -3.33 1.89 23.93
CA VAL A 217 -2.45 1.55 25.07
C VAL A 217 -1.72 0.23 24.82
N ARG A 218 -2.42 -0.79 24.33
CA ARG A 218 -1.82 -2.09 24.01
C ARG A 218 -0.74 -1.94 22.94
N LEU A 219 -0.98 -1.18 21.87
CA LEU A 219 0.06 -0.88 20.87
C LEU A 219 1.31 -0.28 21.51
N ALA A 220 1.12 0.72 22.37
CA ALA A 220 2.21 1.39 23.06
C ALA A 220 3.00 0.47 23.99
N ASN A 221 2.33 -0.43 24.71
CA ASN A 221 2.97 -1.47 25.53
C ASN A 221 3.81 -2.45 24.71
N TYR A 222 3.47 -2.66 23.43
CA TYR A 222 4.29 -3.40 22.47
C TYR A 222 5.36 -2.53 21.79
N GLY A 223 5.56 -1.29 22.26
CA GLY A 223 6.55 -0.36 21.75
C GLY A 223 6.16 0.32 20.44
N LEU A 224 4.86 0.35 20.10
CA LEU A 224 4.34 0.85 18.83
C LEU A 224 3.34 1.99 19.02
N ILE A 225 3.34 2.94 18.08
CA ILE A 225 2.34 4.00 17.98
C ILE A 225 1.81 3.98 16.54
N HIS A 226 0.49 4.05 16.38
CA HIS A 226 -0.13 3.92 15.06
C HIS A 226 0.20 5.12 14.16
N CYS A 227 0.20 6.32 14.74
CA CYS A 227 0.40 7.61 14.08
C CYS A 227 -0.69 8.03 13.09
N ASP A 228 -1.68 7.21 12.82
CA ASP A 228 -2.84 7.60 12.01
C ASP A 228 -4.12 6.96 12.57
N PHE A 229 -4.25 6.89 13.90
CA PHE A 229 -5.38 6.24 14.56
C PHE A 229 -6.60 7.15 14.52
N ASN A 230 -7.49 6.94 13.55
CA ASN A 230 -8.65 7.79 13.29
C ASN A 230 -9.82 6.99 12.70
N GLU A 231 -10.97 7.64 12.54
CA GLU A 231 -12.22 7.04 12.08
C GLU A 231 -12.21 6.48 10.65
N PHE A 232 -11.19 6.77 9.85
CA PHE A 232 -11.02 6.23 8.50
C PHE A 232 -10.24 4.91 8.48
N ASN A 233 -9.46 4.64 9.53
CA ASN A 233 -8.59 3.48 9.66
C ASN A 233 -9.13 2.42 10.63
N ILE A 234 -10.39 2.56 11.04
CA ILE A 234 -11.11 1.61 11.89
C ILE A 234 -12.35 1.14 11.13
N ILE A 235 -12.56 -0.16 11.04
CA ILE A 235 -13.77 -0.78 10.48
C ILE A 235 -14.52 -1.43 11.63
N LEU A 236 -15.83 -1.14 11.76
CA LEU A 236 -16.72 -1.83 12.68
C LEU A 236 -17.51 -2.90 11.95
N ASP A 237 -17.54 -4.11 12.50
CA ASP A 237 -18.41 -5.17 12.03
C ASP A 237 -19.84 -5.03 12.56
N GLU A 238 -20.67 -6.06 12.39
CA GLU A 238 -22.08 -6.04 12.79
C GLU A 238 -22.29 -6.16 14.31
N ASP A 239 -21.27 -6.57 15.06
CA ASP A 239 -21.26 -6.73 16.51
C ASP A 239 -20.47 -5.58 17.19
N ASP A 240 -20.32 -4.45 16.49
CA ASP A 240 -19.57 -3.27 16.90
C ASP A 240 -18.08 -3.56 17.26
N GLN A 241 -17.49 -4.64 16.74
CA GLN A 241 -16.08 -4.98 17.01
C GLN A 241 -15.14 -4.21 16.06
N PRO A 242 -14.15 -3.46 16.59
CA PRO A 242 -13.23 -2.66 15.81
C PRO A 242 -12.08 -3.46 15.22
N THR A 243 -11.89 -3.36 13.91
CA THR A 243 -10.70 -3.83 13.20
C THR A 243 -9.87 -2.65 12.70
N LEU A 244 -8.60 -2.61 13.09
CA LEU A 244 -7.63 -1.58 12.70
C LEU A 244 -7.00 -1.91 11.34
N ILE A 245 -6.84 -0.90 10.48
CA ILE A 245 -6.18 -1.00 9.17
C ILE A 245 -5.16 0.12 8.96
N ASP A 246 -4.33 -0.03 7.93
CA ASP A 246 -3.35 0.97 7.45
C ASP A 246 -2.15 1.25 8.37
N PHE A 247 -1.17 0.36 8.32
CA PHE A 247 0.02 0.38 9.19
C PHE A 247 1.33 1.02 8.65
N PRO A 248 1.43 1.66 7.46
CA PRO A 248 2.71 2.13 6.95
C PRO A 248 3.28 3.33 7.73
N GLN A 249 2.48 4.03 8.54
CA GLN A 249 2.93 5.20 9.31
C GLN A 249 3.37 4.88 10.74
N MET A 250 3.22 3.63 11.20
CA MET A 250 3.56 3.25 12.56
C MET A 250 5.02 3.57 12.92
N VAL A 251 5.24 3.97 14.16
CA VAL A 251 6.56 4.30 14.73
C VAL A 251 6.77 3.62 16.07
N SER A 252 8.02 3.60 16.54
CA SER A 252 8.36 3.10 17.87
C SER A 252 8.08 4.13 18.96
N THR A 253 7.73 3.69 20.16
CA THR A 253 7.65 4.54 21.37
C THR A 253 8.99 5.18 21.75
N SER A 254 10.13 4.68 21.25
CA SER A 254 11.44 5.33 21.40
C SER A 254 11.68 6.49 20.42
N HIS A 255 10.72 6.83 19.57
CA HIS A 255 10.86 7.94 18.62
C HIS A 255 10.90 9.30 19.37
N PRO A 256 11.72 10.29 18.95
CA PRO A 256 11.83 11.57 19.65
C PRO A 256 10.51 12.33 19.83
N ASN A 257 9.55 12.09 18.93
CA ASN A 257 8.21 12.70 18.96
C ASN A 257 7.10 11.70 19.35
N ALA A 258 7.45 10.60 20.01
CA ALA A 258 6.50 9.54 20.36
C ALA A 258 5.30 10.05 21.16
N GLU A 259 5.55 10.83 22.21
CA GLU A 259 4.51 11.43 23.05
C GLU A 259 3.47 12.20 22.23
N GLY A 260 3.91 13.13 21.38
CA GLY A 260 3.00 13.90 20.54
C GLY A 260 2.24 13.07 19.49
N TYR A 261 2.79 11.92 19.05
CA TYR A 261 2.06 11.01 18.17
C TYR A 261 0.99 10.21 18.91
N PHE A 262 1.30 9.74 20.12
CA PHE A 262 0.35 9.04 20.97
C PHE A 262 -0.81 9.95 21.37
N GLU A 263 -0.52 11.17 21.85
CA GLU A 263 -1.54 12.15 22.21
C GLU A 263 -2.44 12.50 21.02
N ARG A 264 -1.88 12.55 19.81
CA ARG A 264 -2.66 12.77 18.58
C ARG A 264 -3.62 11.62 18.32
N ASP A 265 -3.16 10.38 18.41
CA ASP A 265 -4.00 9.19 18.21
C ASP A 265 -5.16 9.17 19.23
N VAL A 266 -4.88 9.44 20.51
CA VAL A 266 -5.91 9.57 21.56
C VAL A 266 -6.89 10.71 21.26
N THR A 267 -6.37 11.89 20.89
CA THR A 267 -7.19 13.09 20.64
C THR A 267 -8.09 12.92 19.42
N CYS A 268 -7.64 12.21 18.39
CA CYS A 268 -8.45 11.88 17.21
C CYS A 268 -9.71 11.11 17.60
N ILE A 269 -9.59 10.06 18.42
CA ILE A 269 -10.74 9.29 18.89
C ILE A 269 -11.65 10.12 19.79
N ARG A 270 -11.10 10.83 20.78
CA ARG A 270 -11.89 11.70 21.65
C ARG A 270 -12.72 12.72 20.87
N THR A 271 -12.08 13.39 19.92
CA THR A 271 -12.73 14.38 19.06
C THR A 271 -13.83 13.76 18.20
N PHE A 272 -13.58 12.57 17.66
CA PHE A 272 -14.57 11.86 16.86
C PHE A 272 -15.79 11.48 17.70
N PHE A 273 -15.60 10.87 18.88
CA PHE A 273 -16.69 10.42 19.75
C PHE A 273 -17.54 11.58 20.27
N GLN A 274 -16.90 12.70 20.66
CA GLN A 274 -17.61 13.90 21.09
C GLN A 274 -18.49 14.45 19.96
N LYS A 275 -17.99 14.49 18.72
CA LYS A 275 -18.73 15.02 17.57
C LYS A 275 -19.80 14.07 17.04
N ARG A 276 -19.52 12.77 17.03
CA ARG A 276 -20.38 11.76 16.40
C ARG A 276 -21.46 11.25 17.34
N PHE A 277 -21.10 11.00 18.60
CA PHE A 277 -21.97 10.33 19.56
C PHE A 277 -22.32 11.19 20.77
N ALA A 278 -21.87 12.45 20.81
CA ALA A 278 -21.99 13.33 21.98
C ALA A 278 -21.43 12.70 23.27
N TYR A 279 -20.43 11.83 23.13
CA TYR A 279 -19.80 11.12 24.23
C TYR A 279 -18.44 11.75 24.57
N GLU A 280 -18.24 12.02 25.86
CA GLU A 280 -17.00 12.54 26.40
C GLU A 280 -16.65 11.73 27.66
N SER A 281 -15.50 11.05 27.63
CA SER A 281 -15.01 10.29 28.79
C SER A 281 -14.26 11.21 29.75
N GLU A 282 -14.46 10.98 31.05
CA GLU A 282 -13.72 11.65 32.12
C GLU A 282 -12.27 11.18 32.21
N SER A 283 -11.95 10.01 31.64
CA SER A 283 -10.61 9.43 31.66
C SER A 283 -10.11 9.07 30.25
N PHE A 284 -8.83 9.31 30.02
CA PHE A 284 -8.15 8.92 28.78
C PHE A 284 -6.68 8.67 29.08
N PRO A 285 -6.03 7.75 28.35
CA PRO A 285 -4.64 7.41 28.59
C PRO A 285 -3.71 8.54 28.18
N SER A 286 -2.61 8.68 28.91
CA SER A 286 -1.50 9.57 28.60
C SER A 286 -0.25 8.77 28.27
N PHE A 287 0.71 9.40 27.59
CA PHE A 287 1.96 8.74 27.23
C PHE A 287 2.81 8.35 28.45
N THR A 288 2.54 8.93 29.63
CA THR A 288 3.22 8.57 30.88
C THR A 288 2.70 7.28 31.51
N ASP A 289 1.57 6.74 31.02
CA ASP A 289 0.90 5.56 31.58
C ASP A 289 1.40 4.23 30.96
N ILE A 290 2.38 4.28 30.07
CA ILE A 290 2.90 3.18 29.23
C ILE A 290 4.40 2.96 29.40
#